data_AF-A0A1Y5K288-F1
#
_entry.id   AF-A0A1Y5K288-F1
#
_cell.length_a   1.000
_cell.length_b   1.000
_cell.length_c   1.000
_cell.angle_alpha   90.00
_cell.angle_beta   90.00
_cell.angle_gamma   90.00
#
_symmetry.space_group_name_H-M   'P 1'
#
loop_
_entity.id
_entity.type
_entity.pdbx_description
1 polymer ?
#
loop_
_entity_poly.entity_id
_entity_poly.type
_entity_poly.pdbx_seq_one_letter_code
_entity_poly.pdbx_strand_id
1 'polypeptide(L)'
;MDKPWRKELMICATAFMLLLAGCQSAKPDQQNGNDDNVVIAEEVTSDGPQKSYLEDADPKTVGSDAPSGNLAGTDDGSSAETSSAKKDSGTADPGQQNETKWNKSVPALHGIAIGDGVSAVTTLLGKELDSYLLEEESSQIHVHEYEGVSVGFSGKGAVHFVEVFGLDAATGLNGLKIGDKPEQAIKKLGQPEVQSEYHLTYEAKKARLKLDIDPGRNEIVSMKLIAAS
;
A
#
# COMPACT_ATOMS: atom_id res chain seq x y z
N MET A 1 9.75 42.65 -46.89
CA MET A 1 8.44 42.04 -46.61
C MET A 1 8.38 41.91 -45.11
N ASP A 2 8.02 43.02 -44.48
CA ASP A 2 8.40 43.34 -43.11
C ASP A 2 7.11 43.46 -42.31
N LYS A 3 6.96 42.66 -41.26
CA LYS A 3 5.77 42.68 -40.39
C LYS A 3 6.21 42.98 -38.96
N PRO A 4 5.96 44.19 -38.44
CA PRO A 4 6.32 44.55 -37.07
C PRO A 4 5.15 44.45 -36.09
N TRP A 5 5.51 44.11 -34.84
CA TRP A 5 4.83 44.41 -33.56
C TRP A 5 3.45 43.77 -33.32
N ARG A 6 3.17 43.25 -32.12
CA ARG A 6 3.00 44.02 -30.88
C ARG A 6 3.51 43.28 -29.64
N LYS A 7 4.18 44.06 -28.79
CA LYS A 7 4.40 43.82 -27.37
C LYS A 7 3.17 44.35 -26.64
N GLU A 8 2.59 43.59 -25.73
CA GLU A 8 1.78 44.15 -24.64
C GLU A 8 2.35 43.69 -23.30
N LEU A 9 2.38 44.65 -22.39
CA LEU A 9 3.04 44.71 -21.10
C LEU A 9 1.98 45.27 -20.15
N MET A 10 1.75 44.60 -19.01
CA MET A 10 1.15 45.13 -17.76
C MET A 10 0.99 43.94 -16.81
N ILE A 11 1.83 43.72 -15.79
CA ILE A 11 1.89 44.37 -14.46
C ILE A 11 0.53 44.39 -13.75
N CYS A 12 0.39 43.53 -12.73
CA CYS A 12 -0.37 43.84 -11.52
C CYS A 12 0.31 43.16 -10.31
N ALA A 13 0.79 44.01 -9.41
CA ALA A 13 1.35 43.68 -8.11
C ALA A 13 0.22 43.49 -7.08
N THR A 14 0.38 42.54 -6.16
CA THR A 14 -0.29 42.46 -4.84
C THR A 14 0.19 41.17 -4.17
N ALA A 15 0.44 41.04 -2.88
CA ALA A 15 0.75 41.93 -1.77
C ALA A 15 1.21 40.95 -0.67
N PHE A 16 2.44 41.11 -0.19
CA PHE A 16 3.03 40.23 0.83
C PHE A 16 2.50 40.68 2.20
N MET A 17 1.48 39.99 2.73
CA MET A 17 0.98 40.22 4.10
C MET A 17 1.69 39.26 5.06
N LEU A 18 2.57 39.81 5.88
CA LEU A 18 3.17 39.18 7.06
C LEU A 18 2.12 39.09 8.17
N LEU A 19 1.81 37.89 8.65
CA LEU A 19 1.06 37.70 9.90
C LEU A 19 2.03 37.21 10.98
N LEU A 20 2.17 38.04 12.01
CA LEU A 20 2.98 37.83 13.20
C LEU A 20 2.31 36.85 14.17
N ALA A 21 3.18 36.11 14.85
CA ALA A 21 2.88 35.14 15.89
C ALA A 21 2.07 35.70 17.07
N GLY A 22 1.17 34.86 17.60
CA GLY A 22 0.48 35.09 18.87
C GLY A 22 0.25 33.77 19.61
N CYS A 23 1.29 33.27 20.29
CA CYS A 23 1.12 32.25 21.32
C CYS A 23 0.62 32.92 22.60
N GLN A 24 -0.58 32.57 23.06
CA GLN A 24 -1.00 32.86 24.43
C GLN A 24 -1.24 31.51 25.11
N SER A 25 -0.30 31.11 25.96
CA SER A 25 -0.34 29.91 26.79
C SER A 25 -0.28 30.35 28.25
N ALA A 26 -1.34 30.06 29.01
CA ALA A 26 -1.47 30.05 30.48
C ALA A 26 -2.98 30.02 30.83
N LYS A 27 -3.55 29.25 31.75
CA LYS A 27 -3.20 28.15 32.69
C LYS A 27 -4.56 27.58 33.14
N PRO A 28 -4.71 26.29 33.50
CA PRO A 28 -5.68 25.90 34.50
C PRO A 28 -5.03 25.81 35.88
N ASP A 29 -5.75 26.36 36.86
CA ASP A 29 -5.53 26.20 38.29
C ASP A 29 -5.33 24.73 38.68
N GLN A 30 -4.31 24.47 39.49
CA GLN A 30 -4.34 23.33 40.41
C GLN A 30 -4.48 23.87 41.82
N GLN A 31 -5.71 23.75 42.29
CA GLN A 31 -6.13 23.99 43.65
C GLN A 31 -5.61 22.84 44.52
N ASN A 32 -4.88 23.26 45.56
CA ASN A 32 -4.38 22.45 46.65
C ASN A 32 -5.55 21.88 47.47
N GLY A 33 -5.49 20.59 47.80
CA GLY A 33 -6.44 19.91 48.67
C GLY A 33 -5.83 18.60 49.15
N ASN A 34 -5.22 18.64 50.34
CA ASN A 34 -4.89 17.46 51.14
C ASN A 34 -6.17 16.66 51.40
N ASP A 35 -6.07 15.32 51.42
CA ASP A 35 -6.40 14.54 52.61
C ASP A 35 -5.92 13.10 52.45
N ASP A 36 -5.32 12.61 53.53
CA ASP A 36 -4.82 11.26 53.75
C ASP A 36 -5.92 10.20 53.57
N ASN A 37 -5.62 9.13 52.82
CA ASN A 37 -6.11 7.80 53.23
C ASN A 37 -5.23 6.67 52.66
N VAL A 38 -4.60 5.95 53.57
CA VAL A 38 -3.96 4.65 53.35
C VAL A 38 -5.06 3.60 53.22
N VAL A 39 -5.14 2.95 52.05
CA VAL A 39 -5.76 1.62 51.93
C VAL A 39 -4.84 0.75 51.08
N ILE A 40 -4.26 -0.24 51.74
CA ILE A 40 -3.60 -1.39 51.13
C ILE A 40 -4.65 -2.15 50.32
N ALA A 41 -4.44 -2.27 49.01
CA ALA A 41 -5.18 -3.18 48.16
C ALA A 41 -4.18 -4.02 47.34
N GLU A 42 -4.43 -5.31 47.37
CA GLU A 42 -3.59 -6.38 46.86
C GLU A 42 -3.25 -6.23 45.37
N GLU A 43 -2.00 -6.59 45.06
CA GLU A 43 -1.45 -6.71 43.72
C GLU A 43 -2.20 -7.83 42.96
N VAL A 44 -3.19 -7.44 42.16
CA VAL A 44 -3.74 -8.33 41.12
C VAL A 44 -2.68 -8.42 40.04
N THR A 45 -1.86 -9.46 40.10
CA THR A 45 -1.01 -9.88 38.98
C THR A 45 -1.91 -10.16 37.78
N SER A 46 -1.95 -9.23 36.84
CA SER A 46 -2.57 -9.39 35.54
C SER A 46 -1.77 -10.46 34.80
N ASP A 47 -2.33 -11.67 34.74
CA ASP A 47 -1.78 -12.80 34.01
C ASP A 47 -2.02 -12.54 32.51
N GLY A 48 -1.14 -11.72 31.93
CA GLY A 48 -1.16 -11.40 30.50
C GLY A 48 -0.83 -12.63 29.64
N PRO A 49 -1.29 -12.68 28.38
CA PRO A 49 -1.24 -13.86 27.52
C PRO A 49 0.18 -14.27 27.06
N GLN A 50 1.24 -13.71 27.64
CA GLN A 50 2.63 -13.89 27.20
C GLN A 50 3.30 -15.17 27.75
N LYS A 51 2.56 -16.05 28.45
CA LYS A 51 3.09 -17.31 29.00
C LYS A 51 3.12 -18.48 28.01
N SER A 52 2.59 -18.34 26.79
CA SER A 52 2.51 -19.45 25.83
C SER A 52 3.73 -19.65 24.92
N TYR A 53 4.85 -18.93 25.13
CA TYR A 53 5.99 -18.96 24.21
C TYR A 53 7.24 -19.71 24.70
N LEU A 54 7.13 -20.53 25.75
CA LEU A 54 8.31 -21.18 26.37
C LEU A 54 8.25 -22.71 26.48
N GLU A 55 7.32 -23.38 25.83
CA GLU A 55 7.31 -24.85 25.81
C GLU A 55 7.04 -25.33 24.40
N ASP A 56 8.12 -25.53 23.62
CA ASP A 56 8.28 -26.63 22.67
C ASP A 56 9.61 -26.46 21.93
N ALA A 57 10.68 -26.94 22.57
CA ALA A 57 11.97 -27.18 21.93
C ALA A 57 12.50 -28.54 22.41
N ASP A 58 12.35 -29.60 21.60
CA ASP A 58 13.42 -30.52 21.18
C ASP A 58 12.92 -31.58 20.15
N PRO A 59 13.79 -32.36 19.47
CA PRO A 59 13.71 -32.62 18.03
C PRO A 59 13.77 -34.14 17.69
N LYS A 60 14.03 -34.44 16.40
CA LYS A 60 14.31 -35.75 15.76
C LYS A 60 13.03 -36.49 15.33
N THR A 61 12.95 -37.14 14.16
CA THR A 61 13.93 -38.01 13.47
C THR A 61 13.67 -38.13 11.96
N VAL A 62 14.76 -38.39 11.25
CA VAL A 62 14.95 -38.83 9.85
C VAL A 62 14.16 -40.10 9.50
N GLY A 63 13.75 -40.25 8.22
CA GLY A 63 13.38 -41.53 7.63
C GLY A 63 12.97 -41.47 6.16
N SER A 64 13.90 -41.87 5.27
CA SER A 64 13.70 -42.17 3.85
C SER A 64 12.68 -43.29 3.62
N ASP A 65 11.96 -43.27 2.49
CA ASP A 65 12.11 -44.28 1.42
C ASP A 65 11.10 -44.07 0.27
N ALA A 66 11.64 -44.07 -0.95
CA ALA A 66 10.93 -44.43 -2.18
C ALA A 66 11.06 -45.95 -2.39
N PRO A 67 10.16 -46.59 -3.16
CA PRO A 67 10.66 -47.08 -4.46
C PRO A 67 9.65 -47.11 -5.62
N SER A 68 10.22 -46.92 -6.81
CA SER A 68 9.92 -47.43 -8.16
C SER A 68 8.67 -48.27 -8.45
N GLY A 69 8.08 -47.99 -9.63
CA GLY A 69 8.19 -48.95 -10.74
C GLY A 69 7.00 -49.10 -11.70
N ASN A 70 7.33 -48.95 -12.99
CA ASN A 70 6.75 -49.60 -14.19
C ASN A 70 5.48 -49.00 -14.80
N LEU A 71 5.23 -49.03 -16.11
CA LEU A 71 5.99 -49.15 -17.38
C LEU A 71 4.94 -48.99 -18.49
N ALA A 72 5.33 -48.32 -19.58
CA ALA A 72 4.93 -48.51 -20.98
C ALA A 72 3.44 -48.62 -21.41
N GLY A 73 3.09 -47.81 -22.41
CA GLY A 73 1.90 -47.98 -23.25
C GLY A 73 1.82 -46.91 -24.34
N THR A 74 2.57 -47.13 -25.43
CA THR A 74 2.43 -46.46 -26.73
C THR A 74 1.05 -46.68 -27.34
N ASP A 75 0.42 -45.64 -27.90
CA ASP A 75 -0.14 -45.75 -29.25
C ASP A 75 -0.29 -44.39 -29.94
N ASP A 76 -0.09 -44.47 -31.23
CA ASP A 76 -0.07 -43.49 -32.31
C ASP A 76 -1.50 -43.06 -32.68
N GLY A 77 -1.66 -41.87 -33.27
CA GLY A 77 -3.01 -41.37 -33.57
C GLY A 77 -3.10 -39.95 -34.09
N SER A 78 -2.40 -39.67 -35.19
CA SER A 78 -2.69 -38.57 -36.12
C SER A 78 -4.20 -38.33 -36.33
N SER A 79 -4.66 -37.07 -36.30
CA SER A 79 -5.37 -36.44 -37.43
C SER A 79 -5.97 -35.05 -37.10
N ALA A 80 -5.84 -34.17 -38.10
CA ALA A 80 -6.73 -33.08 -38.49
C ALA A 80 -6.70 -31.74 -37.73
N GLU A 81 -5.97 -30.80 -38.34
CA GLU A 81 -6.30 -29.39 -38.35
C GLU A 81 -7.73 -29.13 -38.84
N THR A 82 -8.48 -28.29 -38.13
CA THR A 82 -9.53 -27.47 -38.76
C THR A 82 -9.54 -26.08 -38.15
N SER A 83 -9.22 -25.09 -38.99
CA SER A 83 -9.44 -23.68 -38.71
C SER A 83 -10.94 -23.43 -38.59
N SER A 84 -11.38 -22.85 -37.47
CA SER A 84 -12.68 -22.20 -37.37
C SER A 84 -12.51 -20.88 -36.66
N ALA A 85 -12.31 -19.85 -37.47
CA ALA A 85 -12.51 -18.48 -37.06
C ALA A 85 -13.97 -18.31 -36.61
N LYS A 86 -14.18 -18.06 -35.32
CA LYS A 86 -15.40 -17.44 -34.81
C LYS A 86 -15.03 -16.18 -34.05
N LYS A 87 -15.26 -15.08 -34.75
CA LYS A 87 -15.55 -13.76 -34.23
C LYS A 87 -16.81 -13.86 -33.36
N ASP A 88 -16.70 -13.62 -32.05
CA ASP A 88 -17.68 -12.77 -31.36
C ASP A 88 -17.24 -12.34 -29.97
N SER A 89 -17.72 -11.14 -29.61
CA SER A 89 -17.89 -10.58 -28.28
C SER A 89 -16.66 -10.53 -27.37
N GLY A 90 -15.98 -9.38 -27.41
CA GLY A 90 -15.21 -8.90 -26.27
C GLY A 90 -16.15 -8.65 -25.10
N THR A 91 -16.35 -9.67 -24.28
CA THR A 91 -16.73 -9.49 -22.88
C THR A 91 -15.46 -9.05 -22.18
N ALA A 92 -15.38 -7.76 -21.84
CA ALA A 92 -14.39 -7.28 -20.90
C ALA A 92 -14.61 -8.05 -19.59
N ASP A 93 -13.69 -8.96 -19.29
CA ASP A 93 -13.55 -9.54 -17.96
C ASP A 93 -13.27 -8.39 -16.98
N PRO A 94 -14.13 -8.15 -15.97
CA PRO A 94 -13.89 -7.09 -14.98
C PRO A 94 -12.68 -7.39 -14.07
N GLY A 95 -11.96 -8.51 -14.25
CA GLY A 95 -10.80 -8.89 -13.45
C GLY A 95 -9.42 -8.55 -14.04
N GLN A 96 -9.30 -8.16 -15.31
CA GLN A 96 -8.00 -7.84 -15.90
C GLN A 96 -7.65 -6.36 -15.72
N GLN A 97 -7.27 -5.98 -14.49
CA GLN A 97 -6.52 -4.75 -14.30
C GLN A 97 -5.24 -4.82 -15.14
N ASN A 98 -5.05 -3.80 -15.99
CA ASN A 98 -4.00 -3.76 -17.00
C ASN A 98 -2.63 -3.70 -16.31
N GLU A 99 -1.92 -4.84 -16.29
CA GLU A 99 -0.61 -4.96 -15.65
C GLU A 99 0.38 -3.99 -16.30
N THR A 100 0.73 -2.94 -15.56
CA THR A 100 1.57 -1.85 -16.06
C THR A 100 2.97 -1.98 -15.45
N LYS A 101 4.00 -1.73 -16.27
CA LYS A 101 5.36 -1.65 -15.76
C LYS A 101 5.49 -0.47 -14.80
N TRP A 102 6.13 -0.69 -13.65
CA TRP A 102 6.45 0.38 -12.71
C TRP A 102 7.11 1.58 -13.41
N ASN A 103 6.52 2.76 -13.22
CA ASN A 103 6.96 4.00 -13.83
C ASN A 103 7.15 5.08 -12.77
N LYS A 104 8.41 5.35 -12.42
CA LYS A 104 8.77 6.39 -11.44
C LYS A 104 8.25 7.80 -11.81
N SER A 105 7.96 8.08 -13.09
CA SER A 105 7.46 9.41 -13.50
C SER A 105 5.95 9.57 -13.32
N VAL A 106 5.20 8.46 -13.30
CA VAL A 106 3.75 8.39 -13.12
C VAL A 106 3.45 7.19 -12.23
N PRO A 107 3.82 7.25 -10.94
CA PRO A 107 3.68 6.11 -10.04
C PRO A 107 2.20 5.88 -9.72
N ALA A 108 1.78 4.62 -9.78
CA ALA A 108 0.45 4.19 -9.38
C ALA A 108 0.55 2.81 -8.71
N LEU A 109 -0.38 2.54 -7.80
CA LEU A 109 -0.56 1.26 -7.13
C LEU A 109 -2.05 0.93 -7.16
N HIS A 110 -2.39 -0.32 -7.53
CA HIS A 110 -3.77 -0.74 -7.78
C HIS A 110 -4.48 0.17 -8.81
N GLY A 111 -3.73 0.69 -9.79
CA GLY A 111 -4.24 1.66 -10.78
C GLY A 111 -4.55 3.06 -10.23
N ILE A 112 -4.26 3.33 -8.95
CA ILE A 112 -4.52 4.61 -8.28
C ILE A 112 -3.22 5.39 -8.14
N ALA A 113 -3.23 6.65 -8.56
CA ALA A 113 -2.10 7.57 -8.45
C ALA A 113 -2.30 8.55 -7.28
N ILE A 114 -1.18 9.04 -6.75
CA ILE A 114 -1.20 10.15 -5.79
C ILE A 114 -1.82 11.39 -6.46
N GLY A 115 -2.77 12.01 -5.76
CA GLY A 115 -3.51 13.18 -6.25
C GLY A 115 -4.82 12.88 -6.96
N ASP A 116 -5.14 11.61 -7.23
CA ASP A 116 -6.46 11.24 -7.77
C ASP A 116 -7.58 11.68 -6.81
N GLY A 117 -8.74 12.02 -7.36
CA GLY A 117 -9.89 12.45 -6.56
C GLY A 117 -10.71 11.26 -6.05
N VAL A 118 -11.46 11.46 -4.97
CA VAL A 118 -12.41 10.45 -4.42
C VAL A 118 -13.29 9.84 -5.51
N SER A 119 -13.87 10.66 -6.40
CA SER A 119 -14.74 10.16 -7.47
C SER A 119 -14.03 9.21 -8.45
N ALA A 120 -12.74 9.40 -8.72
CA ALA A 120 -11.98 8.50 -9.60
C ALA A 120 -11.79 7.14 -8.93
N VAL A 121 -11.44 7.15 -7.64
CA VAL A 121 -11.30 5.93 -6.83
C VAL A 121 -12.64 5.20 -6.70
N THR A 122 -13.73 5.91 -6.41
CA THR A 122 -15.07 5.30 -6.34
C THR A 122 -15.52 4.72 -7.68
N THR A 123 -15.11 5.31 -8.81
CA THR A 123 -15.39 4.75 -10.14
C THR A 123 -14.63 3.44 -10.36
N LEU A 124 -13.40 3.35 -9.85
CA LEU A 124 -12.54 2.17 -10.01
C LEU A 124 -12.93 1.03 -9.04
N LEU A 125 -13.17 1.34 -7.78
CA LEU A 125 -13.36 0.37 -6.69
C LEU A 125 -14.81 0.21 -6.23
N GLY A 126 -15.70 1.10 -6.65
CA GLY A 126 -17.04 1.19 -6.10
C GLY A 126 -17.07 1.93 -4.75
N LYS A 127 -18.12 1.67 -3.97
CA LYS A 127 -18.29 2.26 -2.64
C LYS A 127 -17.36 1.58 -1.65
N GLU A 128 -16.75 2.36 -0.76
CA GLU A 128 -15.98 1.86 0.37
C GLU A 128 -16.80 0.95 1.29
N LEU A 129 -16.11 -0.02 1.89
CA LEU A 129 -16.67 -0.93 2.90
C LEU A 129 -16.76 -0.23 4.26
N ASP A 130 -15.75 0.57 4.59
CA ASP A 130 -15.70 1.38 5.80
C ASP A 130 -14.87 2.65 5.55
N SER A 131 -14.96 3.61 6.47
CA SER A 131 -14.18 4.85 6.42
C SER A 131 -13.94 5.43 7.81
N TYR A 132 -12.75 6.01 8.02
CA TYR A 132 -12.42 6.71 9.26
C TYR A 132 -11.44 7.85 9.02
N LEU A 133 -11.34 8.74 10.02
CA LEU A 133 -10.41 9.85 10.01
C LEU A 133 -9.16 9.50 10.79
N LEU A 134 -8.01 9.76 10.19
CA LEU A 134 -6.71 9.67 10.83
C LEU A 134 -6.16 11.08 11.00
N GLU A 135 -5.88 11.45 12.24
CA GLU A 135 -5.22 12.71 12.58
C GLU A 135 -3.71 12.53 12.48
N GLU A 136 -3.09 13.17 11.48
CA GLU A 136 -1.65 13.37 11.44
C GLU A 136 -1.30 14.78 11.93
N GLU A 137 -0.07 14.97 12.41
CA GLU A 137 0.38 16.18 13.14
C GLU A 137 -0.03 17.52 12.48
N SER A 138 -0.17 17.56 11.16
CA SER A 138 -0.51 18.78 10.40
C SER A 138 -1.68 18.63 9.44
N SER A 139 -2.29 17.44 9.37
CA SER A 139 -3.37 17.17 8.41
C SER A 139 -4.27 16.03 8.84
N GLN A 140 -5.53 16.14 8.44
CA GLN A 140 -6.49 15.05 8.56
C GLN A 140 -6.51 14.25 7.25
N ILE A 141 -6.39 12.92 7.38
CA ILE A 141 -6.52 11.97 6.28
C ILE A 141 -7.83 11.20 6.47
N HIS A 142 -8.69 11.22 5.45
CA HIS A 142 -9.89 10.39 5.41
C HIS A 142 -9.55 9.07 4.72
N VAL A 143 -9.54 7.98 5.47
CA VAL A 143 -9.21 6.65 4.96
C VAL A 143 -10.49 5.95 4.56
N HIS A 144 -10.51 5.42 3.34
CA HIS A 144 -11.56 4.52 2.83
C HIS A 144 -10.97 3.11 2.74
N GLU A 145 -11.69 2.13 3.27
CA GLU A 145 -11.30 0.72 3.24
C GLU A 145 -12.10 -0.05 2.21
N TYR A 146 -11.41 -0.93 1.50
CA TYR A 146 -11.92 -1.85 0.50
C TYR A 146 -11.34 -3.24 0.79
N GLU A 147 -11.80 -4.26 0.07
CA GLU A 147 -11.26 -5.61 0.22
C GLU A 147 -9.78 -5.65 -0.21
N GLY A 148 -8.89 -5.80 0.76
CA GLY A 148 -7.44 -5.92 0.54
C GLY A 148 -6.73 -4.62 0.14
N VAL A 149 -7.43 -3.48 0.13
CA VAL A 149 -6.90 -2.17 -0.28
C VAL A 149 -7.43 -1.09 0.67
N SER A 150 -6.59 -0.11 1.03
CA SER A 150 -7.04 1.12 1.69
C SER A 150 -6.52 2.34 0.94
N VAL A 151 -7.33 3.42 0.94
CA VAL A 151 -7.00 4.67 0.26
C VAL A 151 -7.20 5.83 1.22
N GLY A 152 -6.12 6.56 1.52
CA GLY A 152 -6.17 7.76 2.33
C GLY A 152 -6.29 9.00 1.45
N PHE A 153 -7.30 9.82 1.70
CA PHE A 153 -7.50 11.12 1.06
C PHE A 153 -7.10 12.26 1.99
N SER A 154 -6.31 13.20 1.48
CA SER A 154 -6.04 14.45 2.19
C SER A 154 -7.33 15.25 2.43
N GLY A 155 -7.29 16.25 3.33
CA GLY A 155 -8.42 17.18 3.53
C GLY A 155 -8.90 17.94 2.30
N LYS A 156 -8.18 17.87 1.16
CA LYS A 156 -8.61 18.42 -0.15
C LYS A 156 -9.33 17.38 -1.03
N GLY A 157 -9.56 16.16 -0.53
CA GLY A 157 -10.19 15.06 -1.27
C GLY A 157 -9.28 14.42 -2.34
N ALA A 158 -7.98 14.64 -2.25
CA ALA A 158 -6.99 14.05 -3.16
C ALA A 158 -6.25 12.90 -2.47
N VAL A 159 -6.03 11.79 -3.18
CA VAL A 159 -5.31 10.61 -2.70
C VAL A 159 -3.95 11.04 -2.16
N HIS A 160 -3.74 10.79 -0.88
CA HIS A 160 -2.51 10.99 -0.14
C HIS A 160 -1.71 9.69 -0.03
N PHE A 161 -2.39 8.56 0.14
CA PHE A 161 -1.78 7.25 0.01
C PHE A 161 -2.77 6.20 -0.52
N VAL A 162 -2.23 5.12 -1.08
CA VAL A 162 -2.94 3.87 -1.34
C VAL A 162 -2.09 2.71 -0.80
N GLU A 163 -2.71 1.76 -0.12
CA GLU A 163 -2.08 0.55 0.40
C GLU A 163 -2.79 -0.69 -0.13
N VAL A 164 -2.01 -1.67 -0.58
CA VAL A 164 -2.49 -3.00 -0.95
C VAL A 164 -1.90 -4.00 0.05
N PHE A 165 -2.77 -4.80 0.66
CA PHE A 165 -2.41 -5.83 1.66
C PHE A 165 -3.17 -7.14 1.47
N GLY A 166 -4.19 -7.18 0.60
CA GLY A 166 -4.91 -8.41 0.26
C GLY A 166 -4.12 -9.30 -0.68
N LEU A 167 -4.15 -10.62 -0.43
CA LEU A 167 -3.46 -11.63 -1.25
C LEU A 167 -3.97 -11.68 -2.70
N ASP A 168 -5.27 -11.47 -2.89
CA ASP A 168 -5.92 -11.52 -4.19
C ASP A 168 -6.03 -10.14 -4.87
N ALA A 169 -5.63 -9.06 -4.17
CA ALA A 169 -5.69 -7.71 -4.71
C ALA A 169 -4.59 -7.53 -5.78
N ALA A 170 -5.00 -7.11 -6.98
CA ALA A 170 -4.05 -6.72 -8.02
C ALA A 170 -3.22 -5.52 -7.55
N THR A 171 -1.93 -5.47 -7.89
CA THR A 171 -1.08 -4.33 -7.50
C THR A 171 -0.87 -3.35 -8.65
N GLY A 172 -1.08 -3.80 -9.90
CA GLY A 172 -0.71 -3.05 -11.09
C GLY A 172 0.80 -2.84 -11.24
N LEU A 173 1.62 -3.64 -10.54
CA LEU A 173 3.08 -3.54 -10.50
C LEU A 173 3.75 -4.71 -11.26
N ASN A 174 3.36 -4.90 -12.53
CA ASN A 174 3.92 -5.93 -13.42
C ASN A 174 3.79 -7.36 -12.83
N GLY A 175 2.61 -7.65 -12.28
CA GLY A 175 2.20 -8.91 -11.70
C GLY A 175 2.86 -9.23 -10.36
N LEU A 176 3.51 -8.26 -9.71
CA LEU A 176 3.98 -8.41 -8.33
C LEU A 176 2.76 -8.54 -7.40
N LYS A 177 2.78 -9.44 -6.44
CA LYS A 177 1.65 -9.71 -5.53
C LYS A 177 2.06 -9.68 -4.07
N ILE A 178 1.08 -9.54 -3.18
CA ILE A 178 1.28 -9.82 -1.75
C ILE A 178 1.61 -11.31 -1.60
N GLY A 179 2.57 -11.62 -0.72
CA GLY A 179 3.15 -12.96 -0.57
C GLY A 179 4.35 -13.23 -1.48
N ASP A 180 4.64 -12.39 -2.47
CA ASP A 180 5.86 -12.53 -3.26
C ASP A 180 7.11 -12.27 -2.40
N LYS A 181 8.20 -12.96 -2.70
CA LYS A 181 9.50 -12.68 -2.09
C LYS A 181 10.08 -11.32 -2.52
N PRO A 182 10.87 -10.62 -1.69
CA PRO A 182 11.48 -9.34 -2.01
C PRO A 182 12.32 -9.34 -3.31
N GLU A 183 12.97 -10.45 -3.66
CA GLU A 183 13.78 -10.55 -4.88
C GLU A 183 12.92 -10.44 -6.15
N GLN A 184 11.65 -10.83 -6.09
CA GLN A 184 10.72 -10.65 -7.21
C GLN A 184 10.39 -9.17 -7.42
N ALA A 185 10.25 -8.39 -6.35
CA ALA A 185 10.08 -6.94 -6.46
C ALA A 185 11.31 -6.29 -7.09
N ILE A 186 12.53 -6.67 -6.66
CA ILE A 186 13.77 -6.16 -7.26
C ILE A 186 13.83 -6.48 -8.76
N LYS A 187 13.45 -7.71 -9.16
CA LYS A 187 13.41 -8.11 -10.57
C LYS A 187 12.38 -7.34 -11.40
N LYS A 188 11.20 -7.07 -10.84
CA LYS A 188 10.06 -6.46 -11.55
C LYS A 188 10.10 -4.93 -11.57
N LEU A 189 10.55 -4.32 -10.47
CA LEU A 189 10.53 -2.88 -10.23
C LEU A 189 11.91 -2.23 -10.39
N GLY A 190 12.98 -3.02 -10.34
CA GLY A 190 14.37 -2.57 -10.38
C GLY A 190 14.99 -2.43 -8.98
N GLN A 191 16.12 -1.74 -8.90
CA GLN A 191 16.82 -1.50 -7.65
C GLN A 191 16.04 -0.51 -6.76
N PRO A 192 15.76 -0.84 -5.49
CA PRO A 192 15.20 0.11 -4.53
C PRO A 192 16.28 1.07 -4.02
N GLU A 193 15.85 2.26 -3.58
CA GLU A 193 16.69 3.23 -2.89
C GLU A 193 17.03 2.79 -1.46
N VAL A 194 16.12 2.08 -0.78
CA VAL A 194 16.37 1.45 0.52
C VAL A 194 16.00 -0.03 0.46
N GLN A 195 16.88 -0.89 0.97
CA GLN A 195 16.67 -2.31 1.10
C GLN A 195 17.10 -2.76 2.49
N SER A 196 16.18 -3.37 3.23
CA SER A 196 16.41 -4.02 4.53
C SER A 196 15.64 -5.32 4.59
N GLU A 197 15.83 -6.10 5.67
CA GLU A 197 15.04 -7.32 5.93
C GLU A 197 13.56 -7.02 6.21
N TYR A 198 13.22 -5.76 6.53
CA TYR A 198 11.86 -5.35 6.93
C TYR A 198 11.11 -4.61 5.84
N HIS A 199 11.81 -3.96 4.90
CA HIS A 199 11.14 -3.24 3.81
C HIS A 199 12.08 -2.92 2.64
N LEU A 200 11.47 -2.72 1.48
CA LEU A 200 12.07 -2.04 0.32
C LEU A 200 11.41 -0.67 0.13
N THR A 201 12.16 0.29 -0.41
CA THR A 201 11.63 1.61 -0.76
C THR A 201 12.07 2.00 -2.16
N TYR A 202 11.10 2.44 -2.96
CA TYR A 202 11.26 2.94 -4.31
C TYR A 202 10.84 4.41 -4.37
N GLU A 203 11.76 5.31 -4.68
CA GLU A 203 11.47 6.72 -4.90
C GLU A 203 10.87 6.94 -6.29
N ALA A 204 9.89 7.84 -6.35
CA ALA A 204 9.20 8.23 -7.56
C ALA A 204 8.89 9.74 -7.55
N LYS A 205 8.40 10.24 -8.68
CA LYS A 205 8.04 11.65 -8.81
C LYS A 205 6.86 11.96 -7.89
N LYS A 206 7.11 12.80 -6.87
CA LYS A 206 6.13 13.24 -5.86
C LYS A 206 5.53 12.10 -5.02
N ALA A 207 6.15 10.92 -5.02
CA ALA A 207 5.65 9.78 -4.27
C ALA A 207 6.78 8.82 -3.91
N ARG A 208 6.50 7.94 -2.96
CA ARG A 208 7.36 6.83 -2.56
C ARG A 208 6.53 5.56 -2.49
N LEU A 209 7.03 4.48 -3.09
CA LEU A 209 6.46 3.14 -2.94
C LEU A 209 7.27 2.37 -1.90
N LYS A 210 6.62 1.95 -0.82
CA LYS A 210 7.19 1.13 0.25
C LYS A 210 6.61 -0.28 0.18
N LEU A 211 7.44 -1.30 0.28
CA LEU A 211 7.03 -2.69 0.39
C LEU A 211 7.45 -3.18 1.77
N ASP A 212 6.49 -3.56 2.61
CA ASP A 212 6.76 -4.10 3.94
C ASP A 212 6.95 -5.62 3.83
N ILE A 213 7.97 -6.14 4.53
CA ILE A 213 8.43 -7.53 4.47
C ILE A 213 8.26 -8.16 5.85
N ASP A 214 7.69 -9.36 5.86
CA ASP A 214 7.77 -10.26 7.00
C ASP A 214 9.09 -11.05 6.92
N PRO A 215 10.09 -10.77 7.80
CA PRO A 215 11.39 -11.43 7.73
C PRO A 215 11.31 -12.92 8.12
N GLY A 216 10.29 -13.35 8.85
CA GLY A 216 10.11 -14.75 9.24
C GLY A 216 9.74 -15.65 8.07
N ARG A 217 8.97 -15.12 7.11
CA ARG A 217 8.55 -15.83 5.89
C ARG A 217 9.32 -15.40 4.64
N ASN A 218 10.03 -14.27 4.70
CA ASN A 218 10.64 -13.59 3.56
C ASN A 218 9.61 -13.31 2.45
N GLU A 219 8.50 -12.69 2.84
CA GLU A 219 7.35 -12.38 1.98
C GLU A 219 6.95 -10.91 2.14
N ILE A 220 6.54 -10.29 1.02
CA ILE A 220 5.94 -8.96 1.04
C ILE A 220 4.53 -9.08 1.63
N VAL A 221 4.25 -8.31 2.69
CA VAL A 221 2.95 -8.34 3.38
C VAL A 221 2.08 -7.13 3.08
N SER A 222 2.67 -6.01 2.68
CA SER A 222 1.92 -4.87 2.16
C SER A 222 2.76 -4.06 1.18
N MET A 223 2.07 -3.29 0.33
CA MET A 223 2.67 -2.31 -0.57
C MET A 223 1.93 -0.99 -0.39
N LYS A 224 2.65 0.11 -0.19
CA LYS A 224 2.06 1.43 0.04
C LYS A 224 2.70 2.48 -0.84
N LEU A 225 1.88 3.15 -1.65
CA LEU A 225 2.29 4.34 -2.39
C LEU A 225 1.84 5.57 -1.60
N ILE A 226 2.79 6.44 -1.24
CA ILE A 226 2.57 7.58 -0.36
C ILE A 226 3.03 8.85 -1.07
N ALA A 227 2.29 9.94 -0.93
CA ALA A 227 2.71 11.26 -1.38
C ALA A 227 4.06 11.66 -0.75
N ALA A 228 4.97 12.20 -1.56
CA ALA A 228 6.17 12.83 -1.03
C ALA A 228 5.82 14.16 -0.36
N SER A 229 6.43 14.41 0.80
CA SER A 229 6.33 15.67 1.55
C SER A 229 6.95 16.86 0.81
#